data_AF-S2JHA5-F1
#
_entry.id   AF-S2JHA5-F1
#
_cell.length_a   1.000
_cell.length_b   1.000
_cell.length_c   1.000
_cell.angle_alpha   90.00
_cell.angle_beta   90.00
_cell.angle_gamma   90.00
#
_symmetry.space_group_name_H-M   'P 1'
#
loop_
_entity.id
_entity.type
_entity.pdbx_description
1 polymer ?
#
loop_
_entity_poly.entity_id
_entity_poly.type
_entity_poly.pdbx_seq_one_letter_code
_entity_poly.pdbx_strand_id
1 'polypeptide(L)'
;MENRRPSNLLHLPLELLLKIAEYLSFADLWYLATSSKHCKALAHQLIWHRYHIDLSKPQLNQFNHIVHAALAYISRHGYTQNTNSIDQTIIQSVSNRLAVEIYDRSPLKNWEPCLDFFLDKTLGIILDHVFLDPLLDIVPKHTSFADLSYKTEHHRHLLMTEFYPTRVGRLMTTFLTTLYPTMMALFEADPTTEIHHRLLLNHINRHLDNMSSRYHNHHKRRLLLIASPRSARTTALAAVQQHNQFLRLNFRILIRFIGTLVQTDLLSANDLDIITRQRIQFFFLTTSNSNPDDAFHDEPLKKRVKYTANNNKHKITFYESLKKHTTNYCWQMWLEEIEFQMEIFLDLTRAVLLLKQSSHSRTDLNVVSSMLDDTVSALISKRTSEGSIKLEPNTAAPSTV
;
A
#
# COMPACT_ATOMS: atom_id res chain seq x y z
N MET A 1 -18.87 45.09 -30.67
CA MET A 1 -18.72 43.65 -30.43
C MET A 1 -17.82 43.47 -29.22
N GLU A 2 -18.35 42.99 -28.10
CA GLU A 2 -17.58 42.77 -26.88
C GLU A 2 -16.48 41.72 -27.12
N ASN A 3 -15.22 42.12 -26.93
CA ASN A 3 -14.07 41.23 -26.83
C ASN A 3 -14.18 40.34 -25.56
N ARG A 4 -15.13 39.40 -25.55
CA ARG A 4 -15.15 38.35 -24.53
C ARG A 4 -13.97 37.43 -24.81
N ARG A 5 -12.89 37.62 -24.04
CA ARG A 5 -11.78 36.65 -24.00
C ARG A 5 -12.39 35.25 -23.81
N PRO A 6 -11.95 34.25 -24.57
CA PRO A 6 -12.45 32.89 -24.39
C PRO A 6 -12.24 32.48 -22.94
N SER A 7 -13.23 31.83 -22.35
CA SER A 7 -13.18 31.30 -20.98
C SER A 7 -11.95 30.41 -20.83
N ASN A 8 -10.95 30.90 -20.12
CA ASN A 8 -9.68 30.22 -19.93
C ASN A 8 -9.75 29.36 -18.66
N LEU A 9 -9.35 28.09 -18.76
CA LEU A 9 -9.29 27.13 -17.66
C LEU A 9 -8.48 27.67 -16.46
N LEU A 10 -7.52 28.56 -16.74
CA LEU A 10 -6.66 29.24 -15.77
C LEU A 10 -7.38 30.28 -14.90
N HIS A 11 -8.62 30.66 -15.23
CA HIS A 11 -9.43 31.55 -14.41
C HIS A 11 -10.23 30.81 -13.34
N LEU A 12 -10.22 29.47 -13.35
CA LEU A 12 -10.84 28.68 -12.28
C LEU A 12 -9.99 28.78 -11.00
N PRO A 13 -10.64 28.87 -9.82
CA PRO A 13 -9.97 28.70 -8.54
C PRO A 13 -9.20 27.39 -8.47
N LEU A 14 -8.04 27.41 -7.78
CA LEU A 14 -7.17 26.25 -7.64
C LEU A 14 -7.90 25.06 -7.02
N GLU A 15 -8.83 25.30 -6.09
CA GLU A 15 -9.61 24.27 -5.43
C GLU A 15 -10.49 23.49 -6.41
N LEU A 16 -11.06 24.15 -7.41
CA LEU A 16 -11.84 23.49 -8.46
C LEU A 16 -10.92 22.72 -9.41
N LEU A 17 -9.76 23.29 -9.73
CA LEU A 17 -8.76 22.63 -10.58
C LEU A 17 -8.19 21.37 -9.90
N LEU A 18 -7.99 21.39 -8.58
CA LEU A 18 -7.58 20.21 -7.81
C LEU A 18 -8.66 19.12 -7.82
N LYS A 19 -9.94 19.49 -7.70
CA LYS A 19 -11.04 18.53 -7.83
C LYS A 19 -11.14 17.92 -9.22
N ILE A 20 -10.91 18.71 -10.28
CA ILE A 20 -10.85 18.17 -11.65
C ILE A 20 -9.64 17.25 -11.78
N ALA A 21 -8.50 17.65 -11.20
CA ALA A 21 -7.28 16.87 -11.25
C ALA A 21 -7.48 15.49 -10.65
N GLU A 22 -8.29 15.28 -9.60
CA GLU A 22 -8.59 13.95 -9.01
C GLU A 22 -9.01 12.89 -10.05
N TYR A 23 -9.61 13.29 -11.17
CA TYR A 23 -10.04 12.40 -12.26
C TYR A 23 -8.99 12.16 -13.34
N LEU A 24 -7.84 12.83 -13.26
CA LEU A 24 -6.73 12.74 -14.20
C LEU A 24 -5.61 11.90 -13.57
N SER A 25 -4.95 11.05 -14.37
CA SER A 25 -3.75 10.34 -13.90
C SER A 25 -2.54 11.27 -13.88
N PHE A 26 -1.46 10.83 -13.24
CA PHE A 26 -0.16 11.53 -13.29
C PHE A 26 0.29 11.73 -14.74
N ALA A 27 0.11 10.73 -15.60
CA ALA A 27 0.44 10.84 -17.01
C ALA A 27 -0.41 11.92 -17.70
N ASP A 28 -1.71 11.98 -17.46
CA ASP A 28 -2.57 13.01 -18.07
C ASP A 28 -2.13 14.42 -17.67
N LEU A 29 -1.80 14.62 -16.39
CA LEU A 29 -1.27 15.89 -15.90
C LEU A 29 0.11 16.21 -16.50
N TRP A 30 0.96 15.20 -16.69
CA TRP A 30 2.26 15.36 -17.34
C TRP A 30 2.11 15.83 -18.79
N TYR A 31 1.22 15.21 -19.57
CA TYR A 31 0.96 15.60 -20.97
C TYR A 31 0.17 16.91 -21.08
N LEU A 32 -0.63 17.27 -20.07
CA LEU A 32 -1.18 18.61 -19.98
C LEU A 32 -0.05 19.65 -19.92
N ALA A 33 1.04 19.35 -19.19
CA ALA A 33 2.20 20.25 -19.09
C ALA A 33 2.91 20.49 -20.43
N THR A 34 2.81 19.57 -21.39
CA THR A 34 3.45 19.70 -22.72
C THR A 34 2.60 20.48 -23.72
N SER A 35 1.33 20.73 -23.42
CA SER A 35 0.37 21.32 -24.36
C SER A 35 0.56 22.83 -24.60
N SER A 36 0.96 23.59 -23.57
CA SER A 36 1.27 25.03 -23.69
C SER A 36 2.08 25.54 -22.50
N LYS A 37 2.68 26.74 -22.60
CA LYS A 37 3.39 27.39 -21.47
C LYS A 37 2.49 27.59 -20.25
N HIS A 38 1.23 27.95 -20.48
CA HIS A 38 0.26 28.16 -19.40
C HIS A 38 -0.18 26.83 -18.77
N CYS A 39 -0.45 25.81 -19.60
CA CYS A 39 -0.76 24.47 -19.11
C CYS A 39 0.43 23.86 -18.36
N LYS A 40 1.67 24.17 -18.74
CA LYS A 40 2.88 23.78 -18.01
C LYS A 40 2.87 24.30 -16.57
N ALA A 41 2.67 25.60 -16.39
CA ALA A 41 2.62 26.20 -15.05
C ALA A 41 1.49 25.59 -14.20
N LEU A 42 0.30 25.45 -14.79
CA LEU A 42 -0.84 24.83 -14.13
C LEU A 42 -0.57 23.36 -13.75
N ALA A 43 -0.09 22.55 -14.70
CA ALA A 43 0.19 21.15 -14.47
C ALA A 43 1.28 20.94 -13.41
N HIS A 44 2.35 21.76 -13.42
CA HIS A 44 3.37 21.73 -12.37
C HIS A 44 2.78 22.04 -11.00
N GLN A 45 1.87 23.03 -10.92
CA GLN A 45 1.18 23.37 -9.68
C GLN A 45 0.27 22.21 -9.21
N LEU A 46 -0.51 21.61 -10.11
CA LEU A 46 -1.37 20.47 -9.78
C LEU A 46 -0.55 19.24 -9.34
N ILE A 47 0.55 18.94 -10.04
CA ILE A 47 1.45 17.83 -9.70
C ILE A 47 2.11 18.07 -8.34
N TRP A 48 2.55 19.29 -8.05
CA TRP A 48 3.09 19.65 -6.74
C TRP A 48 2.07 19.48 -5.62
N HIS A 49 0.85 19.97 -5.79
CA HIS A 49 -0.17 19.91 -4.75
C HIS A 49 -0.72 18.50 -4.52
N ARG A 50 -0.85 17.70 -5.57
CA ARG A 50 -1.40 16.34 -5.48
C ARG A 50 -0.36 15.28 -5.10
N TYR A 51 0.81 15.34 -5.72
CA TYR A 51 1.83 14.31 -5.62
C TYR A 51 3.06 14.74 -4.82
N HIS A 52 3.15 16.01 -4.43
CA HIS A 52 4.33 16.58 -3.74
C HIS A 52 5.64 16.46 -4.53
N ILE A 53 5.55 16.42 -5.87
CA ILE A 53 6.70 16.36 -6.78
C ILE A 53 7.02 17.77 -7.26
N ASP A 54 8.21 18.29 -6.91
CA ASP A 54 8.66 19.61 -7.36
C ASP A 54 9.18 19.55 -8.80
N LEU A 55 8.38 20.05 -9.74
CA LEU A 55 8.78 20.25 -11.13
C LEU A 55 9.13 21.71 -11.45
N SER A 56 9.15 22.61 -10.46
CA SER A 56 9.37 24.05 -10.67
C SER A 56 10.82 24.38 -11.06
N LYS A 57 11.78 23.55 -10.66
CA LYS A 57 13.22 23.75 -10.92
C LYS A 57 13.85 22.56 -11.68
N PRO A 58 13.51 22.38 -12.97
CA PRO A 58 14.01 21.25 -13.76
C PRO A 58 15.54 21.25 -13.93
N GLN A 59 16.19 22.42 -13.84
CA GLN A 59 17.65 22.52 -13.96
C GLN A 59 18.40 21.95 -12.74
N LEU A 60 17.80 21.96 -11.55
CA LEU A 60 18.43 21.41 -10.35
C LEU A 60 18.21 19.89 -10.24
N ASN A 61 17.07 19.40 -10.72
CA ASN A 61 16.66 18.00 -10.62
C ASN A 61 16.43 17.37 -12.00
N GLN A 62 17.31 17.67 -12.96
CA GLN A 62 17.11 17.28 -14.37
C GLN A 62 16.94 15.77 -14.53
N PHE A 63 17.72 14.98 -13.79
CA PHE A 63 17.62 13.52 -13.85
C PHE A 63 16.27 13.02 -13.33
N ASN A 64 15.80 13.50 -12.17
CA ASN A 64 14.48 13.12 -11.64
C ASN A 64 13.36 13.47 -12.64
N HIS A 65 13.45 14.62 -13.30
CA HIS A 65 12.49 15.01 -14.32
C HIS A 65 12.50 14.05 -15.52
N ILE A 66 13.67 13.51 -15.91
CA ILE A 66 13.77 12.49 -16.96
C ILE A 66 13.09 11.19 -16.52
N VAL A 67 13.32 10.74 -15.29
CA VAL A 67 12.68 9.53 -14.75
C VAL A 67 11.16 9.72 -14.71
N HIS A 68 10.66 10.82 -14.15
CA HIS A 68 9.22 11.13 -14.16
C HIS A 68 8.63 11.17 -15.57
N ALA A 69 9.34 11.74 -16.54
CA ALA A 69 8.91 11.77 -17.94
C ALA A 69 8.82 10.36 -18.53
N ALA A 70 9.83 9.52 -18.27
CA ALA A 70 9.87 8.13 -18.71
C ALA A 70 8.68 7.34 -18.16
N LEU A 71 8.38 7.49 -16.87
CA LEU A 71 7.27 6.80 -16.24
C LEU A 71 5.90 7.32 -16.70
N ALA A 72 5.75 8.63 -16.94
CA ALA A 72 4.54 9.17 -17.56
C ALA A 72 4.31 8.62 -18.98
N TYR A 73 5.38 8.47 -19.76
CA TYR A 73 5.33 7.89 -21.10
C TYR A 73 4.95 6.41 -21.07
N ILE A 74 5.57 5.62 -20.19
CA ILE A 74 5.24 4.19 -19.98
C ILE A 74 3.79 4.04 -19.51
N SER A 75 3.32 4.87 -18.57
CA SER A 75 1.94 4.80 -18.07
C SER A 75 0.91 5.02 -19.19
N ARG A 76 1.18 5.96 -20.11
CA ARG A 76 0.27 6.28 -21.21
C ARG A 76 0.32 5.28 -22.37
N HIS A 77 1.52 4.81 -22.72
CA HIS A 77 1.76 4.05 -23.95
C HIS A 77 2.12 2.58 -23.72
N GLY A 78 2.47 2.18 -22.49
CA GLY A 78 2.94 0.82 -22.17
C GLY A 78 1.89 -0.27 -22.25
N TYR A 79 0.61 0.06 -22.47
CA TYR A 79 -0.44 -0.91 -22.76
C TYR A 79 -0.95 -0.77 -24.18
N THR A 80 -1.10 -1.90 -24.86
CA THR A 80 -1.79 -1.97 -26.14
C THR A 80 -3.30 -1.74 -25.92
N GLN A 81 -3.87 -0.74 -26.60
CA GLN A 81 -5.25 -0.28 -26.40
C GLN A 81 -6.31 -1.37 -26.60
N ASN A 82 -6.02 -2.38 -27.42
CA ASN A 82 -7.00 -3.40 -27.82
C ASN A 82 -6.97 -4.67 -26.96
N THR A 83 -5.84 -5.00 -26.36
CA THR A 83 -5.60 -6.31 -25.70
C THR A 83 -5.30 -6.20 -24.21
N ASN A 84 -5.14 -4.97 -23.68
CA ASN A 84 -4.67 -4.72 -22.31
C ASN A 84 -3.38 -5.50 -21.95
N SER A 85 -2.63 -5.90 -22.98
CA SER A 85 -1.31 -6.50 -22.85
C SER A 85 -0.27 -5.40 -22.76
N ILE A 86 0.81 -5.69 -22.06
CA ILE A 86 1.95 -4.78 -21.96
C ILE A 86 2.72 -4.79 -23.28
N ASP A 87 2.96 -3.61 -23.84
CA ASP A 87 3.80 -3.44 -25.01
C ASP A 87 5.28 -3.45 -24.58
N GLN A 88 5.91 -4.61 -24.74
CA GLN A 88 7.31 -4.82 -24.37
C GLN A 88 8.27 -3.95 -25.19
N THR A 89 7.91 -3.55 -26.41
CA THR A 89 8.79 -2.74 -27.27
C THR A 89 8.96 -1.34 -26.70
N ILE A 90 7.87 -0.77 -26.19
CA ILE A 90 7.85 0.55 -25.56
C ILE A 90 8.64 0.52 -24.25
N ILE A 91 8.40 -0.51 -23.42
CA ILE A 91 9.14 -0.66 -22.16
C ILE A 91 10.63 -0.81 -22.43
N GLN A 92 11.04 -1.69 -23.34
CA GLN A 92 12.44 -1.88 -23.71
C GLN A 92 13.08 -0.58 -24.24
N SER A 93 12.38 0.15 -25.10
CA SER A 93 12.87 1.42 -25.64
C SER A 93 13.16 2.43 -24.54
N VAL A 94 12.24 2.58 -23.58
CA VAL A 94 12.39 3.50 -22.46
C VAL A 94 13.49 3.02 -21.50
N SER A 95 13.55 1.72 -21.22
CA SER A 95 14.61 1.11 -20.38
C SER A 95 15.99 1.36 -20.98
N ASN A 96 16.17 1.12 -22.28
CA ASN A 96 17.41 1.37 -23.00
C ASN A 96 17.80 2.85 -22.92
N ARG A 97 16.85 3.76 -23.18
CA ARG A 97 17.14 5.20 -23.15
C ARG A 97 17.54 5.67 -21.75
N LEU A 98 16.86 5.19 -20.71
CA LEU A 98 17.21 5.55 -19.33
C LEU A 98 18.55 4.98 -18.90
N ALA A 99 18.84 3.72 -19.26
CA ALA A 99 20.11 3.08 -18.96
C ALA A 99 21.30 3.80 -19.61
N VAL A 100 21.16 4.19 -20.87
CA VAL A 100 22.16 5.02 -21.58
C VAL A 100 22.32 6.38 -20.90
N GLU A 101 21.23 7.03 -20.50
CA GLU A 101 21.31 8.32 -19.81
C GLU A 101 22.05 8.22 -18.45
N ILE A 102 21.92 7.11 -17.73
CA ILE A 102 22.69 6.84 -16.50
C ILE A 102 24.17 6.59 -16.85
N TYR A 103 24.43 5.81 -17.90
CA TYR A 103 25.77 5.51 -18.38
C TYR A 103 26.54 6.76 -18.81
N ASP A 104 25.93 7.61 -19.65
CA ASP A 104 26.53 8.85 -20.17
C ASP A 104 26.86 9.87 -19.05
N ARG A 105 26.13 9.80 -17.93
CA ARG A 105 26.35 10.67 -16.75
C ARG A 105 27.34 10.07 -15.74
N SER A 106 27.77 8.84 -15.96
CA SER A 106 28.70 8.13 -15.08
C SER A 106 30.14 8.24 -15.61
N PRO A 107 31.14 8.42 -14.75
CA PRO A 107 32.54 8.48 -15.18
C PRO A 107 33.01 7.10 -15.66
N LEU A 108 33.94 7.05 -16.63
CA LEU A 108 34.48 5.78 -17.14
C LEU A 108 35.27 4.96 -16.08
N LYS A 109 35.74 5.62 -15.02
CA LYS A 109 36.44 4.99 -13.87
C LYS A 109 35.69 5.34 -12.59
N ASN A 110 35.63 4.40 -11.65
CA ASN A 110 34.92 4.57 -10.37
C ASN A 110 33.45 4.99 -10.57
N TRP A 111 32.75 4.31 -11.49
CA TRP A 111 31.35 4.60 -11.80
C TRP A 111 30.38 4.16 -10.70
N GLU A 112 30.77 3.24 -9.82
CA GLU A 112 29.90 2.62 -8.81
C GLU A 112 29.14 3.63 -7.94
N PRO A 113 29.77 4.71 -7.40
CA PRO A 113 29.04 5.68 -6.58
C PRO A 113 28.05 6.52 -7.39
N CYS A 114 28.35 6.78 -8.67
CA CYS A 114 27.44 7.48 -9.58
C CYS A 114 26.25 6.59 -9.93
N LEU A 115 26.51 5.30 -10.21
CA LEU A 115 25.46 4.33 -10.45
C LEU A 115 24.57 4.17 -9.21
N ASP A 116 25.15 4.05 -8.02
CA ASP A 116 24.41 3.98 -6.75
C ASP A 116 23.48 5.19 -6.59
N PHE A 117 23.99 6.40 -6.82
CA PHE A 117 23.19 7.62 -6.76
C PHE A 117 22.05 7.65 -7.79
N PHE A 118 22.32 7.35 -9.06
CA PHE A 118 21.30 7.41 -10.11
C PHE A 118 20.26 6.28 -9.98
N LEU A 119 20.68 5.09 -9.56
CA LEU A 119 19.77 4.00 -9.26
C LEU A 119 18.92 4.29 -8.03
N ASP A 120 19.46 4.88 -6.96
CA ASP A 120 18.68 5.31 -5.78
C ASP A 120 17.57 6.27 -6.19
N LYS A 121 17.87 7.26 -7.03
CA LYS A 121 16.84 8.18 -7.56
C LYS A 121 15.83 7.47 -8.45
N THR A 122 16.30 6.60 -9.33
CA THR A 122 15.44 5.90 -10.29
C THR A 122 14.47 4.96 -9.57
N LEU A 123 14.98 4.10 -8.68
CA LEU A 123 14.19 3.16 -7.90
C LEU A 123 13.24 3.88 -6.96
N GLY A 124 13.69 4.93 -6.27
CA GLY A 124 12.82 5.76 -5.43
C GLY A 124 11.63 6.31 -6.19
N ILE A 125 11.86 6.91 -7.36
CA ILE A 125 10.79 7.47 -8.20
C ILE A 125 9.85 6.38 -8.73
N ILE A 126 10.39 5.25 -9.18
CA ILE A 126 9.59 4.10 -9.66
C ILE A 126 8.67 3.59 -8.56
N LEU A 127 9.18 3.37 -7.35
CA LEU A 127 8.38 2.91 -6.23
C LEU A 127 7.32 3.94 -5.83
N ASP A 128 7.65 5.23 -5.81
CA ASP A 128 6.67 6.29 -5.58
C ASP A 128 5.54 6.27 -6.64
N HIS A 129 5.86 5.97 -7.90
CA HIS A 129 4.88 5.91 -9.00
C HIS A 129 3.86 4.79 -8.86
N VAL A 130 4.20 3.72 -8.15
CA VAL A 130 3.24 2.65 -7.82
C VAL A 130 2.07 3.18 -6.97
N PHE A 131 2.25 4.29 -6.25
CA PHE A 131 1.27 4.84 -5.30
C PHE A 131 0.58 6.14 -5.72
N LEU A 132 0.85 6.70 -6.91
CA LEU A 132 0.35 8.05 -7.24
C LEU A 132 -1.17 8.10 -7.44
N ASP A 133 -1.77 7.08 -8.06
CA ASP A 133 -3.19 7.12 -8.45
C ASP A 133 -4.00 5.88 -7.99
N PRO A 134 -3.99 5.53 -6.69
CA PRO A 134 -4.55 4.27 -6.19
C PRO A 134 -6.09 4.17 -6.35
N LEU A 135 -6.77 5.31 -6.56
CA LEU A 135 -8.22 5.36 -6.79
C LEU A 135 -8.59 5.24 -8.27
N LEU A 136 -7.69 5.65 -9.18
CA LEU A 136 -7.88 5.50 -10.62
C LEU A 136 -7.36 4.15 -11.10
N ASP A 137 -6.40 3.58 -10.38
CA ASP A 137 -5.75 2.31 -10.66
C ASP A 137 -6.05 1.29 -9.56
N ILE A 138 -7.24 0.71 -9.66
CA ILE A 138 -7.82 -0.15 -8.63
C ILE A 138 -7.10 -1.50 -8.60
N VAL A 139 -6.67 -1.91 -7.41
CA VAL A 139 -6.17 -3.27 -7.16
C VAL A 139 -7.23 -4.31 -7.56
N PRO A 140 -6.91 -5.26 -8.45
CA PRO A 140 -7.86 -6.30 -8.86
C PRO A 140 -8.40 -7.04 -7.64
N LYS A 141 -9.73 -6.97 -7.43
CA LYS A 141 -10.37 -7.65 -6.30
C LYS A 141 -10.25 -9.16 -6.50
N HIS A 142 -10.09 -9.89 -5.40
CA HIS A 142 -10.27 -11.35 -5.45
C HIS A 142 -11.71 -11.60 -5.92
N THR A 143 -11.88 -12.30 -7.04
CA THR A 143 -13.19 -12.78 -7.48
C THR A 143 -13.84 -13.52 -6.31
N SER A 144 -14.93 -12.97 -5.78
CA SER A 144 -15.69 -13.53 -4.66
C SER A 144 -16.31 -14.85 -5.08
N PHE A 145 -16.21 -15.88 -4.23
CA PHE A 145 -16.85 -17.19 -4.42
C PHE A 145 -18.37 -17.11 -4.69
N ALA A 146 -19.04 -15.99 -4.36
CA ALA A 146 -20.47 -15.81 -4.62
C ALA A 146 -20.80 -15.61 -6.12
N ASP A 147 -19.87 -15.09 -6.93
CA ASP A 147 -20.06 -14.93 -8.39
C ASP A 147 -19.72 -16.22 -9.18
N LEU A 148 -19.25 -17.27 -8.48
CA LEU A 148 -18.74 -18.53 -9.07
C LEU A 148 -19.79 -19.64 -9.23
N SER A 149 -21.09 -19.29 -9.23
CA SER A 149 -22.19 -20.27 -9.33
C SER A 149 -22.25 -21.04 -10.66
N TYR A 150 -21.48 -20.70 -11.70
CA TYR A 150 -21.59 -21.35 -13.00
C TYR A 150 -20.22 -21.63 -13.64
N LYS A 151 -19.93 -22.93 -13.81
CA LYS A 151 -18.84 -23.60 -14.57
C LYS A 151 -17.64 -24.04 -13.71
N THR A 152 -17.37 -25.33 -13.68
CA THR A 152 -16.52 -26.00 -12.68
C THR A 152 -15.10 -26.33 -13.12
N GLU A 153 -14.67 -25.99 -14.35
CA GLU A 153 -13.36 -26.49 -14.86
C GLU A 153 -12.42 -25.39 -15.41
N HIS A 154 -12.95 -24.29 -15.97
CA HIS A 154 -12.15 -23.10 -16.30
C HIS A 154 -11.70 -22.26 -15.09
N HIS A 155 -12.29 -22.50 -13.91
CA HIS A 155 -12.17 -21.60 -12.76
C HIS A 155 -10.97 -21.86 -11.87
N ARG A 156 -10.31 -23.03 -12.03
CA ARG A 156 -9.01 -23.28 -11.41
C ARG A 156 -7.92 -22.38 -12.02
N HIS A 157 -8.07 -22.01 -13.29
CA HIS A 157 -7.17 -21.08 -13.97
C HIS A 157 -7.39 -19.63 -13.52
N LEU A 158 -8.65 -19.17 -13.38
CA LEU A 158 -8.96 -17.78 -12.99
C LEU A 158 -8.52 -17.40 -11.57
N LEU A 159 -8.65 -18.30 -10.60
CA LEU A 159 -8.10 -18.09 -9.25
C LEU A 159 -6.56 -18.07 -9.23
N MET A 160 -5.92 -18.58 -10.30
CA MET A 160 -4.47 -18.66 -10.45
C MET A 160 -3.88 -17.61 -11.40
N THR A 161 -4.65 -16.91 -12.23
CA THR A 161 -4.09 -16.01 -13.26
C THR A 161 -4.03 -14.53 -12.87
N GLU A 162 -4.78 -14.07 -11.87
CA GLU A 162 -4.88 -12.63 -11.57
C GLU A 162 -4.22 -12.24 -10.23
N PHE A 163 -2.92 -12.50 -10.11
CA PHE A 163 -2.10 -11.84 -9.08
C PHE A 163 -1.31 -10.70 -9.72
N TYR A 164 -1.88 -9.50 -9.66
CA TYR A 164 -1.22 -8.27 -10.07
C TYR A 164 -1.42 -7.21 -8.98
N PRO A 165 -0.47 -6.26 -8.82
CA PRO A 165 -0.63 -5.09 -7.98
C PRO A 165 -1.66 -4.15 -8.63
N THR A 166 -1.26 -2.96 -9.01
CA THR A 166 -2.05 -2.03 -9.82
C THR A 166 -1.59 -2.13 -11.29
N ARG A 167 -2.35 -1.56 -12.23
CA ARG A 167 -1.97 -1.49 -13.65
C ARG A 167 -0.60 -0.81 -13.83
N VAL A 168 -0.36 0.27 -13.10
CA VAL A 168 0.91 0.98 -13.00
C VAL A 168 1.94 0.11 -12.29
N GLY A 169 1.60 -0.53 -11.17
CA GLY A 169 2.50 -1.46 -10.47
C GLY A 169 3.01 -2.57 -11.40
N ARG A 170 2.14 -3.13 -12.25
CA ARG A 170 2.51 -4.15 -13.25
C ARG A 170 3.47 -3.58 -14.30
N LEU A 171 3.21 -2.37 -14.81
CA LEU A 171 4.14 -1.69 -15.71
C LEU A 171 5.50 -1.42 -15.05
N MET A 172 5.50 -0.98 -13.79
CA MET A 172 6.73 -0.71 -13.04
C MET A 172 7.53 -1.99 -12.79
N THR A 173 6.87 -3.10 -12.44
CA THR A 173 7.53 -4.41 -12.34
C THR A 173 8.17 -4.80 -13.67
N THR A 174 7.41 -4.73 -14.78
CA THR A 174 7.96 -5.07 -16.11
C THR A 174 9.10 -4.13 -16.49
N PHE A 175 8.96 -2.83 -16.23
CA PHE A 175 10.01 -1.85 -16.50
C PHE A 175 11.29 -2.14 -15.71
N LEU A 176 11.19 -2.49 -14.42
CA LEU A 176 12.34 -2.88 -13.62
C LEU A 176 12.99 -4.16 -14.15
N THR A 177 12.20 -5.17 -14.53
CA THR A 177 12.73 -6.42 -15.11
C THR A 177 13.44 -6.22 -16.44
N THR A 178 13.11 -5.16 -17.17
CA THR A 178 13.76 -4.82 -18.45
C THR A 178 14.95 -3.89 -18.25
N LEU A 179 14.85 -2.94 -17.30
CA LEU A 179 15.92 -2.01 -16.98
C LEU A 179 17.13 -2.73 -16.37
N TYR A 180 16.89 -3.66 -15.45
CA TYR A 180 17.96 -4.34 -14.71
C TYR A 180 18.97 -5.07 -15.63
N PRO A 181 18.56 -5.97 -16.55
CA PRO A 181 19.49 -6.61 -17.49
C PRO A 181 20.19 -5.61 -18.43
N THR A 182 19.52 -4.50 -18.76
CA THR A 182 20.10 -3.46 -19.61
C THR A 182 21.24 -2.73 -18.88
N MET A 183 21.06 -2.44 -17.59
CA MET A 183 22.12 -1.86 -16.75
C MET A 183 23.29 -2.83 -16.61
N MET A 184 23.00 -4.11 -16.39
CA MET A 184 24.00 -5.18 -16.32
C MET A 184 24.81 -5.36 -17.62
N ALA A 185 24.23 -5.00 -18.77
CA ALA A 185 24.93 -5.07 -20.05
C ALA A 185 25.84 -3.85 -20.29
N LEU A 186 25.53 -2.70 -19.69
CA LEU A 186 26.31 -1.46 -19.84
C LEU A 186 27.42 -1.30 -18.79
N PHE A 187 27.21 -1.85 -17.60
CA PHE A 187 28.14 -1.82 -16.46
C PHE A 187 28.67 -3.23 -16.16
N GLU A 188 29.60 -3.36 -15.21
CA GLU A 188 30.05 -4.69 -14.77
C GLU A 188 28.95 -5.40 -13.98
N ALA A 189 28.76 -6.69 -14.25
CA ALA A 189 27.63 -7.48 -13.77
C ALA A 189 27.56 -7.57 -12.24
N ASP A 190 28.64 -8.00 -11.60
CA ASP A 190 28.65 -8.29 -10.16
C ASP A 190 28.36 -7.06 -9.29
N PRO A 191 29.10 -5.93 -9.41
CA PRO A 191 28.81 -4.72 -8.63
C PRO A 191 27.43 -4.13 -8.93
N THR A 192 26.96 -4.19 -10.19
CA THR A 192 25.64 -3.66 -10.57
C THR A 192 24.51 -4.47 -9.93
N THR A 193 24.66 -5.80 -9.87
CA THR A 193 23.70 -6.69 -9.20
C THR A 193 23.56 -6.35 -7.72
N GLU A 194 24.70 -6.23 -7.02
CA GLU A 194 24.71 -5.94 -5.59
C GLU A 194 24.11 -4.56 -5.29
N ILE A 195 24.50 -3.53 -6.05
CA ILE A 195 23.97 -2.17 -5.89
C ILE A 195 22.47 -2.14 -6.13
N HIS A 196 22.00 -2.71 -7.25
CA HIS A 196 20.58 -2.72 -7.60
C HIS A 196 19.75 -3.44 -6.53
N HIS A 197 20.18 -4.64 -6.13
CA HIS A 197 19.47 -5.44 -5.14
C HIS A 197 19.40 -4.75 -3.77
N ARG A 198 20.55 -4.23 -3.28
CA ARG A 198 20.62 -3.47 -2.02
C ARG A 198 19.70 -2.25 -2.04
N LEU A 199 19.73 -1.46 -3.11
CA LEU A 199 18.90 -0.26 -3.21
C LEU A 199 17.42 -0.59 -3.30
N LEU A 200 17.03 -1.59 -4.09
CA LEU A 200 15.64 -2.03 -4.21
C LEU A 200 15.08 -2.45 -2.85
N LEU A 201 15.80 -3.30 -2.10
CA LEU A 201 15.42 -3.70 -0.75
C LEU A 201 15.32 -2.51 0.20
N ASN A 202 16.28 -1.57 0.15
CA ASN A 202 16.27 -0.37 0.99
C ASN A 202 15.01 0.48 0.73
N HIS A 203 14.62 0.69 -0.53
CA HIS A 203 13.40 1.44 -0.83
C HIS A 203 12.14 0.70 -0.37
N ILE A 204 12.04 -0.62 -0.62
CA ILE A 204 10.91 -1.44 -0.14
C ILE A 204 10.78 -1.34 1.38
N ASN A 205 11.88 -1.56 2.11
CA ASN A 205 11.91 -1.48 3.56
C ASN A 205 11.51 -0.08 4.06
N ARG A 206 12.01 0.98 3.43
CA ARG A 206 11.64 2.37 3.76
C ARG A 206 10.14 2.62 3.56
N HIS A 207 9.53 2.08 2.49
CA HIS A 207 8.09 2.20 2.29
C HIS A 207 7.30 1.42 3.33
N LEU A 208 7.72 0.19 3.67
CA LEU A 208 7.10 -0.60 4.73
C LEU A 208 7.16 0.13 6.08
N ASP A 209 8.34 0.61 6.48
CA ASP A 209 8.53 1.33 7.75
C ASP A 209 7.70 2.62 7.81
N ASN A 210 7.63 3.37 6.71
CA ASN A 210 6.80 4.56 6.60
C ASN A 210 5.30 4.25 6.71
N MET A 211 4.84 3.19 6.05
CA MET A 211 3.44 2.75 6.10
C MET A 211 3.07 2.23 7.49
N SER A 212 3.91 1.39 8.10
CA SER A 212 3.73 0.91 9.48
C SER A 212 3.67 2.08 10.46
N SER A 213 4.59 3.04 10.37
CA SER A 213 4.58 4.23 11.22
C SER A 213 3.30 5.06 11.04
N ARG A 214 2.84 5.29 9.80
CA ARG A 214 1.59 6.01 9.53
C ARG A 214 0.38 5.25 10.07
N TYR A 215 0.33 3.92 9.89
CA TYR A 215 -0.73 3.05 10.38
C TYR A 215 -0.79 3.03 11.92
N HIS A 216 0.33 2.80 12.60
CA HIS A 216 0.40 2.83 14.06
C HIS A 216 0.03 4.21 14.63
N ASN A 217 0.53 5.29 14.02
CA ASN A 217 0.16 6.65 14.42
C ASN A 217 -1.33 6.93 14.20
N HIS A 218 -1.91 6.43 13.11
CA HIS A 218 -3.34 6.53 12.84
C HIS A 218 -4.16 5.83 13.92
N HIS A 219 -3.84 4.58 14.26
CA HIS A 219 -4.54 3.83 15.30
C HIS A 219 -4.38 4.46 16.68
N LYS A 220 -3.19 4.99 17.01
CA LYS A 220 -2.96 5.77 18.24
C LYS A 220 -3.85 7.02 18.31
N ARG A 221 -4.00 7.75 17.19
CA ARG A 221 -4.89 8.93 17.10
C ARG A 221 -6.36 8.53 17.18
N ARG A 222 -6.75 7.43 16.53
CA ARG A 222 -8.12 6.88 16.58
C ARG A 222 -8.51 6.53 18.01
N LEU A 223 -7.62 5.92 18.79
CA LEU A 223 -7.84 5.64 20.22
C LEU A 223 -8.04 6.92 21.05
N LEU A 224 -7.26 7.97 20.80
CA LEU A 224 -7.41 9.26 21.49
C LEU A 224 -8.75 9.94 21.16
N LEU A 225 -9.23 9.81 19.92
CA LEU A 225 -10.55 10.34 19.52
C LEU A 225 -11.71 9.63 20.22
N ILE A 226 -11.56 8.36 20.60
CA ILE A 226 -12.56 7.64 21.40
C ILE A 226 -12.70 8.27 22.79
N ALA A 227 -11.61 8.78 23.38
CA ALA A 227 -11.68 9.46 24.66
C ALA A 227 -12.32 10.87 24.58
N SER A 228 -12.62 11.39 23.38
CA SER A 228 -13.11 12.76 23.17
C SER A 228 -14.65 12.91 23.21
N PRO A 229 -15.18 14.14 23.42
CA PRO A 229 -16.63 14.41 23.51
C PRO A 229 -17.41 14.06 22.23
N ARG A 230 -18.69 13.66 22.37
CA ARG A 230 -19.56 13.15 21.29
C ARG A 230 -19.71 14.10 20.08
N SER A 231 -19.71 15.42 20.28
CA SER A 231 -19.90 16.40 19.20
C SER A 231 -18.72 16.47 18.22
N ALA A 232 -17.49 16.17 18.67
CA ALA A 232 -16.31 16.09 17.82
C ALA A 232 -16.16 14.73 17.12
N ARG A 233 -16.90 13.71 17.56
CA ARG A 233 -16.71 12.32 17.16
C ARG A 233 -17.31 12.00 15.79
N THR A 234 -18.50 12.51 15.45
CA THR A 234 -19.24 12.07 14.24
C THR A 234 -18.54 12.46 12.94
N THR A 235 -18.13 13.72 12.78
CA THR A 235 -17.42 14.19 11.58
C THR A 235 -16.00 13.64 11.50
N ALA A 236 -15.31 13.53 12.64
CA ALA A 236 -13.96 12.99 12.68
C ALA A 236 -13.91 11.50 12.36
N LEU A 237 -14.95 10.73 12.70
CA LEU A 237 -14.97 9.28 12.51
C LEU A 237 -15.05 8.88 11.03
N ALA A 238 -15.80 9.61 10.21
CA ALA A 238 -15.84 9.38 8.77
C ALA A 238 -14.47 9.64 8.11
N ALA A 239 -13.82 10.76 8.46
CA ALA A 239 -12.48 11.09 7.96
C ALA A 239 -11.42 10.07 8.41
N VAL A 240 -11.51 9.60 9.66
CA VAL A 240 -10.63 8.55 10.21
C VAL A 240 -10.83 7.22 9.47
N GLN A 241 -12.08 6.82 9.19
CA GLN A 241 -12.37 5.61 8.43
C GLN A 241 -11.82 5.68 7.01
N GLN A 242 -12.03 6.80 6.31
CA GLN A 242 -11.49 7.01 4.96
C GLN A 242 -9.95 6.95 4.96
N HIS A 243 -9.31 7.56 5.95
CA HIS A 243 -7.85 7.49 6.08
C HIS A 243 -7.36 6.07 6.35
N ASN A 244 -8.06 5.29 7.19
CA ASN A 244 -7.73 3.89 7.43
C ASN A 244 -7.81 3.06 6.14
N GLN A 245 -8.90 3.20 5.37
CA GLN A 245 -9.08 2.52 4.09
C GLN A 245 -7.95 2.86 3.11
N PHE A 246 -7.56 4.13 3.03
CA PHE A 246 -6.46 4.57 2.18
C PHE A 246 -5.10 3.98 2.61
N LEU A 247 -4.81 3.93 3.92
CA LEU A 247 -3.59 3.31 4.44
C LEU A 247 -3.53 1.81 4.12
N ARG A 248 -4.64 1.10 4.33
CA ARG A 248 -4.76 -0.33 4.02
C ARG A 248 -4.61 -0.61 2.53
N LEU A 249 -5.26 0.20 1.69
CA LEU A 249 -5.12 0.10 0.23
C LEU A 249 -3.66 0.25 -0.20
N ASN A 250 -2.96 1.29 0.28
CA ASN A 250 -1.55 1.50 -0.07
C ASN A 250 -0.66 0.37 0.42
N PHE A 251 -0.89 -0.14 1.63
CA PHE A 251 -0.13 -1.28 2.14
C PHE A 251 -0.37 -2.53 1.28
N ARG A 252 -1.62 -2.80 0.91
CA ARG A 252 -1.95 -3.92 0.03
C ARG A 252 -1.34 -3.77 -1.37
N ILE A 253 -1.34 -2.56 -1.94
CA ILE A 253 -0.64 -2.27 -3.21
C ILE A 253 0.84 -2.64 -3.09
N LEU A 254 1.50 -2.23 -2.00
CA LEU A 254 2.91 -2.53 -1.74
C LEU A 254 3.14 -4.05 -1.61
N ILE A 255 2.32 -4.76 -0.85
CA ILE A 255 2.46 -6.22 -0.69
C ILE A 255 2.31 -6.94 -2.03
N ARG A 256 1.33 -6.57 -2.84
CA ARG A 256 1.16 -7.16 -4.17
C ARG A 256 2.31 -6.84 -5.10
N PHE A 257 2.83 -5.62 -5.02
CA PHE A 257 3.98 -5.19 -5.81
C PHE A 257 5.23 -6.00 -5.43
N ILE A 258 5.52 -6.16 -4.14
CA ILE A 258 6.58 -7.04 -3.64
C ILE A 258 6.35 -8.47 -4.13
N GLY A 259 5.12 -8.99 -4.02
CA GLY A 259 4.78 -10.32 -4.50
C GLY A 259 5.07 -10.52 -6.00
N THR A 260 4.81 -9.52 -6.84
CA THR A 260 5.16 -9.58 -8.26
C THR A 260 6.64 -9.41 -8.53
N LEU A 261 7.38 -8.65 -7.71
CA LEU A 261 8.83 -8.57 -7.82
C LEU A 261 9.50 -9.91 -7.48
N VAL A 262 8.98 -10.64 -6.49
CA VAL A 262 9.50 -11.97 -6.11
C VAL A 262 9.23 -13.01 -7.18
N GLN A 263 8.19 -12.85 -7.99
CA GLN A 263 7.93 -13.70 -9.16
C GLN A 263 8.91 -13.45 -10.32
N THR A 264 9.80 -12.45 -10.18
CA THR A 264 10.85 -12.10 -11.13
C THR A 264 12.22 -12.34 -10.49
N ASP A 265 13.29 -12.27 -11.28
CA ASP A 265 14.66 -12.44 -10.76
C ASP A 265 15.18 -11.20 -9.98
N LEU A 266 14.32 -10.23 -9.64
CA LEU A 266 14.69 -9.02 -8.91
C LEU A 266 14.73 -9.21 -7.39
N LEU A 267 13.90 -10.12 -6.85
CA LEU A 267 13.86 -10.47 -5.43
C LEU A 267 13.82 -11.98 -5.26
N SER A 268 14.57 -12.50 -4.29
CA SER A 268 14.57 -13.93 -3.98
C SER A 268 13.42 -14.31 -3.03
N ALA A 269 13.12 -15.62 -2.97
CA ALA A 269 12.19 -16.16 -1.97
C ALA A 269 12.67 -15.90 -0.52
N ASN A 270 13.97 -15.86 -0.30
CA ASN A 270 14.56 -15.56 1.00
C ASN A 270 14.31 -14.10 1.41
N ASP A 271 14.37 -13.18 0.46
CA ASP A 271 14.05 -11.77 0.72
C ASP A 271 12.59 -11.62 1.13
N LEU A 272 11.68 -12.36 0.48
CA LEU A 272 10.27 -12.38 0.87
C LEU A 272 10.08 -12.92 2.29
N ASP A 273 10.78 -13.99 2.68
CA ASP A 273 10.72 -14.52 4.06
C ASP A 273 11.21 -13.49 5.07
N ILE A 274 12.35 -12.85 4.81
CA ILE A 274 12.95 -11.83 5.66
C ILE A 274 12.01 -10.63 5.81
N ILE A 275 11.50 -10.09 4.70
CA ILE A 275 10.57 -8.95 4.69
C ILE A 275 9.29 -9.30 5.46
N THR A 276 8.76 -10.51 5.23
CA THR A 276 7.53 -10.96 5.91
C THR A 276 7.73 -11.03 7.41
N ARG A 277 8.79 -11.70 7.85
CA ARG A 277 9.11 -11.91 9.26
C ARG A 277 9.48 -10.62 9.99
N GLN A 278 10.28 -9.75 9.35
CA GLN A 278 10.87 -8.59 10.02
C GLN A 278 10.07 -7.31 9.89
N ARG A 279 9.15 -7.21 8.92
CA ARG A 279 8.44 -5.96 8.61
C ARG A 279 6.93 -6.15 8.46
N ILE A 280 6.46 -7.11 7.66
CA ILE A 280 5.02 -7.28 7.40
C ILE A 280 4.30 -7.75 8.67
N GLN A 281 4.86 -8.69 9.42
CA GLN A 281 4.26 -9.13 10.70
C GLN A 281 4.14 -7.98 11.70
N PHE A 282 5.13 -7.09 11.76
CA PHE A 282 5.15 -5.93 12.66
C PHE A 282 4.31 -4.74 12.17
N PHE A 283 3.73 -4.81 10.97
CA PHE A 283 2.76 -3.80 10.51
C PHE A 283 1.45 -3.88 11.30
N PHE A 284 1.07 -5.07 11.75
CA PHE A 284 -0.17 -5.28 12.49
C PHE A 284 0.05 -5.08 13.98
N LEU A 285 -0.95 -4.50 14.64
CA LEU A 285 -0.97 -4.24 16.08
C LEU A 285 -1.30 -5.52 16.86
N THR A 286 -2.04 -6.44 16.25
CA THR A 286 -2.37 -7.75 16.80
C THR A 286 -1.32 -8.77 16.38
N THR A 287 -0.16 -8.75 17.04
CA THR A 287 0.79 -9.85 16.95
C THR A 287 0.33 -10.99 17.86
N SER A 288 0.06 -12.16 17.29
CA SER A 288 -0.27 -13.43 17.95
C SER A 288 0.83 -13.95 18.91
N ASN A 289 1.98 -13.27 18.99
CA ASN A 289 3.17 -13.74 19.70
C ASN A 289 3.28 -13.34 21.18
N SER A 290 2.17 -12.97 21.84
CA SER A 290 2.15 -12.94 23.30
C SER A 290 1.87 -14.35 23.81
N ASN A 291 2.82 -14.92 24.57
CA ASN A 291 2.62 -16.16 25.33
C ASN A 291 1.21 -16.21 25.94
N PRO A 292 0.51 -17.36 25.89
CA PRO A 292 -0.84 -17.50 26.44
C PRO A 292 -0.93 -17.19 27.95
N ASP A 293 0.21 -17.17 28.66
CA ASP A 293 0.28 -16.82 30.08
C ASP A 293 0.24 -15.31 30.36
N ASP A 294 0.51 -14.45 29.36
CA ASP A 294 0.40 -12.98 29.49
C ASP A 294 -0.96 -12.44 29.00
N ALA A 295 -1.76 -13.27 28.32
CA ALA A 295 -3.04 -12.90 27.73
C ALA A 295 -4.15 -12.60 28.76
N PHE A 296 -3.94 -12.90 30.05
CA PHE A 296 -4.88 -12.56 31.12
C PHE A 296 -4.60 -11.22 31.80
N HIS A 297 -3.49 -10.54 31.52
CA HIS A 297 -3.13 -9.30 32.22
C HIS A 297 -2.91 -8.04 31.37
N ASP A 298 -2.68 -8.15 30.06
CA ASP A 298 -2.56 -6.95 29.21
C ASP A 298 -3.88 -6.60 28.51
N GLU A 299 -4.79 -6.01 29.30
CA GLU A 299 -5.80 -5.09 28.77
C GLU A 299 -5.09 -3.98 27.96
N PRO A 300 -5.52 -3.68 26.72
CA PRO A 300 -4.92 -2.59 25.98
C PRO A 300 -5.29 -1.28 26.69
N LEU A 301 -4.26 -0.53 27.11
CA LEU A 301 -4.31 0.86 27.60
C LEU A 301 -4.83 1.09 29.03
N LYS A 302 -4.01 0.76 30.03
CA LYS A 302 -4.02 1.48 31.33
C LYS A 302 -2.94 2.56 31.40
N LYS A 303 -2.94 3.53 30.47
CA LYS A 303 -2.46 4.88 30.84
C LYS A 303 -3.61 5.57 31.59
N ARG A 304 -3.69 5.28 32.90
CA ARG A 304 -4.57 5.99 33.85
C ARG A 304 -4.27 7.49 33.77
N VAL A 305 -5.08 8.25 33.04
CA VAL A 305 -5.19 9.69 33.29
C VAL A 305 -5.89 9.82 34.64
N LYS A 306 -5.13 10.18 35.68
CA LYS A 306 -5.67 10.47 37.02
C LYS A 306 -6.50 11.75 36.93
N TYR A 307 -7.82 11.60 36.79
CA TYR A 307 -8.76 12.68 37.10
C TYR A 307 -9.12 12.61 38.58
N THR A 308 -8.68 13.59 39.34
CA THR A 308 -9.03 13.77 40.76
C THR A 308 -10.46 14.30 40.91
N ALA A 309 -11.15 13.74 41.91
CA ALA A 309 -12.26 14.26 42.70
C ALA A 309 -13.74 14.24 42.20
N ASN A 310 -14.54 13.71 43.13
CA ASN A 310 -15.95 13.79 43.51
C ASN A 310 -17.15 13.58 42.55
N ASN A 311 -18.13 12.87 43.14
CA ASN A 311 -19.54 12.58 42.80
C ASN A 311 -19.85 11.27 42.04
N ASN A 312 -20.43 10.31 42.80
CA ASN A 312 -20.30 8.86 42.61
C ASN A 312 -21.48 8.11 41.95
N LYS A 313 -22.51 8.76 41.36
CA LYS A 313 -23.60 8.00 40.70
C LYS A 313 -23.72 8.22 39.19
N HIS A 314 -23.54 9.45 38.70
CA HIS A 314 -23.52 9.73 37.26
C HIS A 314 -22.17 9.43 36.58
N LYS A 315 -21.07 9.39 37.35
CA LYS A 315 -19.75 8.99 36.84
C LYS A 315 -19.65 7.47 36.60
N ILE A 316 -20.28 6.63 37.43
CA ILE A 316 -20.19 5.16 37.27
C ILE A 316 -20.89 4.72 35.97
N THR A 317 -22.10 5.23 35.72
CA THR A 317 -22.84 4.97 34.47
C THR A 317 -22.16 5.55 33.24
N PHE A 318 -21.53 6.73 33.34
CA PHE A 318 -20.71 7.28 32.25
C PHE A 318 -19.44 6.45 32.02
N TYR A 319 -18.75 6.02 33.07
CA TYR A 319 -17.52 5.23 32.99
C TYR A 319 -17.78 3.81 32.47
N GLU A 320 -18.90 3.19 32.87
CA GLU A 320 -19.36 1.90 32.35
C GLU A 320 -19.83 2.02 30.90
N SER A 321 -20.55 3.09 30.54
CA SER A 321 -20.91 3.37 29.15
C SER A 321 -19.65 3.63 28.30
N LEU A 322 -18.67 4.37 28.82
CA LEU A 322 -17.40 4.62 28.16
C LEU A 322 -16.61 3.30 28.02
N LYS A 323 -16.58 2.45 29.05
CA LYS A 323 -15.92 1.13 29.02
C LYS A 323 -16.61 0.20 28.02
N LYS A 324 -17.94 0.16 27.97
CA LYS A 324 -18.73 -0.62 27.01
C LYS A 324 -18.56 -0.12 25.57
N HIS A 325 -18.55 1.20 25.37
CA HIS A 325 -18.29 1.79 24.05
C HIS A 325 -16.83 1.60 23.60
N THR A 326 -15.88 1.68 24.53
CA THR A 326 -14.46 1.46 24.23
C THR A 326 -14.19 -0.01 23.91
N THR A 327 -14.80 -0.94 24.65
CA THR A 327 -14.69 -2.39 24.37
C THR A 327 -15.31 -2.77 23.04
N ASN A 328 -16.55 -2.33 22.74
CA ASN A 328 -17.16 -2.58 21.44
C ASN A 328 -16.37 -1.99 20.27
N TYR A 329 -15.79 -0.78 20.45
CA TYR A 329 -15.01 -0.12 19.40
C TYR A 329 -13.64 -0.77 19.19
N CYS A 330 -12.95 -1.14 20.28
CA CYS A 330 -11.70 -1.90 20.20
C CYS A 330 -11.94 -3.27 19.55
N TRP A 331 -13.09 -3.89 19.81
CA TRP A 331 -13.49 -5.15 19.18
C TRP A 331 -13.71 -5.00 17.67
N GLN A 332 -14.39 -3.92 17.24
CA GLN A 332 -14.53 -3.62 15.82
C GLN A 332 -13.18 -3.35 15.13
N MET A 333 -12.27 -2.60 15.78
CA MET A 333 -10.93 -2.40 15.23
C MET A 333 -10.14 -3.70 15.09
N TRP A 334 -10.28 -4.60 16.06
CA TRP A 334 -9.63 -5.90 16.07
C TRP A 334 -10.15 -6.80 14.95
N LEU A 335 -11.47 -6.84 14.72
CA LEU A 335 -12.04 -7.56 13.57
C LEU A 335 -11.57 -6.97 12.24
N GLU A 336 -11.65 -5.64 12.10
CA GLU A 336 -11.16 -4.93 10.90
C GLU A 336 -9.68 -5.28 10.64
N GLU A 337 -8.88 -5.49 11.68
CA GLU A 337 -7.46 -5.83 11.59
C GLU A 337 -7.23 -7.29 11.18
N ILE A 338 -7.97 -8.25 11.73
CA ILE A 338 -7.91 -9.66 11.32
C ILE A 338 -8.35 -9.84 9.87
N GLU A 339 -9.44 -9.19 9.47
CA GLU A 339 -9.88 -9.20 8.07
C GLU A 339 -8.77 -8.73 7.14
N PHE A 340 -8.08 -7.65 7.52
CA PHE A 340 -6.97 -7.13 6.74
C PHE A 340 -5.73 -8.05 6.77
N GLN A 341 -5.41 -8.66 7.91
CA GLN A 341 -4.37 -9.68 8.02
C GLN A 341 -4.63 -10.84 7.06
N MET A 342 -5.88 -11.33 7.01
CA MET A 342 -6.29 -12.38 6.08
C MET A 342 -6.11 -11.96 4.61
N GLU A 343 -6.49 -10.74 4.23
CA GLU A 343 -6.27 -10.23 2.87
C GLU A 343 -4.78 -10.23 2.48
N ILE A 344 -3.93 -9.68 3.35
CA ILE A 344 -2.49 -9.60 3.11
C ILE A 344 -1.86 -10.99 3.04
N PHE A 345 -2.26 -11.88 3.94
CA PHE A 345 -1.83 -13.27 3.95
C PHE A 345 -2.21 -14.00 2.64
N LEU A 346 -3.45 -13.82 2.16
CA LEU A 346 -3.91 -14.42 0.91
C LEU A 346 -3.10 -13.90 -0.28
N ASP A 347 -2.79 -12.60 -0.31
CA ASP A 347 -1.93 -12.00 -1.34
C ASP A 347 -0.51 -12.60 -1.30
N LEU A 348 0.11 -12.72 -0.12
CA LEU A 348 1.44 -13.34 0.04
C LEU A 348 1.44 -14.82 -0.39
N THR A 349 0.44 -15.59 0.02
CA THR A 349 0.33 -17.01 -0.33
C THR A 349 0.21 -17.20 -1.82
N ARG A 350 -0.57 -16.37 -2.51
CA ARG A 350 -0.67 -16.39 -3.97
C ARG A 350 0.66 -16.08 -4.63
N ALA A 351 1.38 -15.06 -4.15
CA ALA A 351 2.71 -14.72 -4.67
C ALA A 351 3.65 -15.93 -4.61
N VAL A 352 3.67 -16.61 -3.48
CA VAL A 352 4.49 -17.81 -3.22
C VAL A 352 4.06 -19.01 -4.07
N LEU A 353 2.76 -19.26 -4.20
CA LEU A 353 2.25 -20.35 -5.02
C LEU A 353 2.64 -20.17 -6.49
N LEU A 354 2.55 -18.94 -7.00
CA LEU A 354 2.95 -18.62 -8.36
C LEU A 354 4.46 -18.73 -8.57
N LEU A 355 5.27 -18.32 -7.57
CA LEU A 355 6.71 -18.54 -7.60
C LEU A 355 7.06 -20.03 -7.73
N LYS A 356 6.40 -20.90 -6.95
CA LYS A 356 6.63 -22.36 -7.00
C LYS A 356 6.20 -23.01 -8.31
N GLN A 357 5.34 -22.35 -9.09
CA GLN A 357 4.92 -22.83 -10.39
C GLN A 357 5.88 -22.36 -11.51
N SER A 358 6.45 -21.16 -11.37
CA SER A 358 7.44 -20.65 -12.32
C SER A 358 8.85 -21.23 -12.11
N SER A 359 9.19 -21.57 -10.86
CA SER A 359 10.48 -22.15 -10.47
C SER A 359 10.30 -23.58 -9.95
N HIS A 360 11.05 -24.55 -10.50
CA HIS A 360 11.06 -25.94 -10.04
C HIS A 360 11.75 -26.12 -8.65
N SER A 361 11.99 -25.04 -7.90
CA SER A 361 12.67 -25.08 -6.61
C SER A 361 11.66 -25.09 -5.46
N ARG A 362 11.78 -26.11 -4.59
CA ARG A 362 11.05 -26.17 -3.32
C ARG A 362 11.57 -25.09 -2.39
N THR A 363 10.82 -24.01 -2.21
CA THR A 363 11.06 -23.01 -1.18
C THR A 363 10.13 -23.26 0.02
N ASP A 364 10.70 -23.61 1.17
CA ASP A 364 9.98 -23.84 2.43
C ASP A 364 9.71 -22.49 3.13
N LEU A 365 8.56 -21.89 2.84
CA LEU A 365 8.10 -20.64 3.44
C LEU A 365 7.22 -20.93 4.67
N ASN A 366 7.83 -21.54 5.68
CA ASN A 366 7.16 -21.93 6.93
C ASN A 366 6.53 -20.74 7.67
N VAL A 367 7.05 -19.52 7.47
CA VAL A 367 6.54 -18.29 8.09
C VAL A 367 5.18 -17.87 7.52
N VAL A 368 4.95 -18.09 6.23
CA VAL A 368 3.64 -17.84 5.63
C VAL A 368 2.64 -18.82 6.24
N SER A 369 3.01 -20.11 6.35
CA SER A 369 2.15 -21.11 7.00
C SER A 369 1.85 -20.77 8.46
N SER A 370 2.83 -20.32 9.24
CA SER A 370 2.60 -19.95 10.64
C SER A 370 1.70 -18.71 10.78
N MET A 371 1.80 -17.73 9.86
CA MET A 371 0.86 -16.60 9.85
C MET A 371 -0.59 -17.04 9.58
N LEU A 372 -0.80 -18.07 8.74
CA LEU A 372 -2.13 -18.65 8.53
C LEU A 372 -2.64 -19.31 9.81
N ASP A 373 -1.83 -20.18 10.41
CA ASP A 373 -2.20 -20.91 11.62
C ASP A 373 -2.52 -19.95 12.76
N ASP A 374 -1.73 -18.88 12.92
CA ASP A 374 -1.96 -17.83 13.90
C ASP A 374 -3.24 -17.03 13.62
N THR A 375 -3.48 -16.63 12.36
CA THR A 375 -4.66 -15.83 11.99
C THR A 375 -5.95 -16.66 12.14
N VAL A 376 -5.91 -17.93 11.72
CA VAL A 376 -7.02 -18.87 11.87
C VAL A 376 -7.24 -19.21 13.35
N SER A 377 -6.18 -19.43 14.12
CA SER A 377 -6.27 -19.68 15.56
C SER A 377 -6.83 -18.47 16.31
N ALA A 378 -6.42 -17.25 15.96
CA ALA A 378 -6.98 -16.02 16.53
C ALA A 378 -8.48 -15.87 16.24
N LEU A 379 -8.91 -16.23 15.02
CA LEU A 379 -10.33 -16.23 14.63
C LEU A 379 -11.14 -17.30 15.38
N ILE A 380 -10.62 -18.53 15.48
CA ILE A 380 -11.29 -19.67 16.14
C ILE A 380 -11.35 -19.48 17.66
N SER A 381 -10.24 -19.14 18.30
CA SER A 381 -10.11 -18.92 19.76
C SER A 381 -11.08 -17.84 20.28
N LYS A 382 -11.44 -16.88 19.43
CA LYS A 382 -12.35 -15.78 19.80
C LYS A 382 -13.81 -16.05 19.45
N ARG A 383 -14.10 -16.82 18.40
CA ARG A 383 -15.48 -17.27 18.10
C ARG A 383 -16.03 -18.20 19.20
N THR A 384 -15.16 -18.99 19.83
CA THR A 384 -15.50 -19.78 21.01
C THR A 384 -15.73 -18.90 22.26
N SER A 385 -15.06 -17.74 22.37
CA SER A 385 -15.30 -16.76 23.44
C SER A 385 -16.59 -15.92 23.27
N GLU A 386 -17.14 -15.79 22.06
CA GLU A 386 -18.47 -15.22 21.84
C GLU A 386 -19.59 -16.22 22.19
N GLY A 387 -19.35 -17.52 21.97
CA GLY A 387 -20.29 -18.58 22.33
C GLY A 387 -20.54 -18.72 23.84
N SER A 388 -19.60 -18.26 24.68
CA SER A 388 -19.70 -18.30 26.14
C SER A 388 -20.43 -17.10 26.77
N ILE A 389 -20.90 -16.11 25.98
CA ILE A 389 -21.70 -14.97 26.48
C ILE A 389 -23.22 -15.22 26.35
N LYS A 390 -23.67 -16.47 26.22
CA LYS A 390 -25.08 -16.84 26.38
C LYS A 390 -25.26 -18.08 27.24
N LEU A 391 -25.58 -17.87 28.51
CA LEU A 391 -26.64 -18.54 29.28
C LEU A 391 -26.51 -18.11 30.76
N GLU A 392 -27.09 -16.97 31.12
CA GLU A 392 -27.64 -16.85 32.48
C GLU A 392 -29.05 -17.46 32.43
N PRO A 393 -29.34 -18.50 33.24
CA PRO A 393 -30.69 -19.03 33.34
C PRO A 393 -31.57 -18.03 34.12
N ASN A 394 -32.54 -17.46 33.41
CA ASN A 394 -33.72 -16.86 34.02
C ASN A 394 -34.51 -17.94 34.75
N THR A 395 -34.35 -18.04 36.07
CA THR A 395 -35.33 -18.67 36.95
C THR A 395 -35.53 -17.82 38.20
N ALA A 396 -36.32 -16.76 38.05
CA ALA A 396 -37.14 -16.26 39.14
C ALA A 396 -38.48 -17.01 39.05
N ALA A 397 -38.68 -18.01 39.91
CA ALA A 397 -40.01 -18.53 40.21
C ALA A 397 -40.62 -17.68 41.33
N PRO A 398 -41.85 -17.17 41.20
CA PRO A 398 -42.56 -16.59 42.32
C PRO A 398 -43.18 -17.73 43.14
N SER A 399 -42.70 -17.93 44.36
CA SER A 399 -43.37 -18.79 45.34
C SER A 399 -44.51 -18.01 46.01
N THR A 400 -45.73 -18.28 45.56
CA THR A 400 -46.94 -18.17 46.37
C THR A 400 -47.05 -19.41 47.25
N VAL A 401 -46.98 -19.26 48.58
CA VAL A 401 -47.97 -19.62 49.62
C VAL A 401 -47.47 -19.02 50.92
#